data_AF-A0A0Q4LA73-F1
#
_entry.id   AF-A0A0Q4LA73-F1
#
_cell.length_a   1.000
_cell.length_b   1.000
_cell.length_c   1.000
_cell.angle_alpha   90.00
_cell.angle_beta   90.00
_cell.angle_gamma   90.00
#
_symmetry.space_group_name_H-M   'P 1'
#
loop_
_entity.id
_entity.type
_entity.pdbx_description
1 polymer ?
#
loop_
_entity_poly.entity_id
_entity_poly.type
_entity_poly.pdbx_seq_one_letter_code
_entity_poly.pdbx_strand_id
1 'polypeptide(L)'
;MKLRVINWKLYLLIVPAVVIISCNERKKSEQKTVVDTLENRPRVKEKGAANSKKDFSRIKKQSFAISCGSGCAMTYNVKDVYQLNATSIKVVFEVDTYIDEEQTENFVETYIFDYNNEHNIEKITREGENENVLDNLIGGAQQTFKEFAAELIK
;
A
#
# COMPACT_ATOMS: atom_id res chain seq x y z
N MET A 1 24.72 -53.84 20.79
CA MET A 1 23.97 -52.69 21.34
C MET A 1 24.97 -51.78 22.07
N LYS A 2 25.09 -50.49 21.71
CA LYS A 2 26.08 -49.55 22.29
C LYS A 2 25.46 -48.17 22.51
N LEU A 3 25.71 -47.60 23.70
CA LEU A 3 25.78 -46.17 24.10
C LEU A 3 24.64 -45.21 23.64
N ARG A 4 23.97 -44.48 24.56
CA ARG A 4 24.35 -43.14 25.12
C ARG A 4 24.52 -42.05 24.04
N VAL A 5 24.16 -40.78 24.24
CA VAL A 5 23.67 -40.04 25.44
C VAL A 5 22.31 -39.36 25.09
N ILE A 6 21.77 -38.23 25.60
CA ILE A 6 22.19 -37.18 26.54
C ILE A 6 20.96 -36.62 27.32
N ASN A 7 21.16 -35.77 28.33
CA ASN A 7 20.11 -34.93 28.93
C ASN A 7 20.34 -33.47 28.54
N TRP A 8 19.31 -32.77 28.03
CA TRP A 8 19.36 -31.31 27.83
C TRP A 8 18.69 -30.61 29.01
N LYS A 9 19.49 -30.14 29.97
CA LYS A 9 19.01 -29.27 31.05
C LYS A 9 20.07 -28.23 31.39
N LEU A 10 19.61 -27.00 31.60
CA LEU A 10 20.29 -25.93 32.34
C LEU A 10 21.64 -25.44 31.78
N TYR A 11 21.59 -24.37 30.98
CA TYR A 11 22.64 -23.34 31.02
C TYR A 11 22.02 -21.99 31.37
N LEU A 12 22.56 -21.37 32.43
CA LEU A 12 22.03 -20.17 33.08
C LEU A 12 23.23 -19.33 33.53
N LEU A 13 23.57 -18.30 32.75
CA LEU A 13 24.58 -17.26 33.00
C LEU A 13 24.22 -16.09 32.05
N ILE A 14 23.56 -15.00 32.48
CA ILE A 14 23.99 -13.90 33.38
C ILE A 14 24.96 -12.92 32.68
N VAL A 15 24.37 -11.87 32.08
CA VAL A 15 24.61 -10.43 32.36
C VAL A 15 26.09 -9.97 32.45
N PRO A 16 26.52 -9.03 31.58
CA PRO A 16 26.43 -7.61 31.99
C PRO A 16 25.77 -6.67 30.97
N ALA A 17 25.04 -5.68 31.48
CA ALA A 17 24.67 -4.49 30.73
C ALA A 17 25.83 -3.48 30.72
N VAL A 18 26.06 -2.79 29.60
CA VAL A 18 27.00 -1.67 29.51
C VAL A 18 26.22 -0.42 29.08
N VAL A 19 25.94 0.45 30.04
CA VAL A 19 25.31 1.76 29.82
C VAL A 19 26.40 2.78 29.54
N ILE A 20 26.41 3.38 28.34
CA ILE A 20 27.20 4.61 28.10
C ILE A 20 26.36 5.66 27.35
N ILE A 21 25.71 6.51 28.15
CA ILE A 21 25.57 7.96 28.00
C ILE A 21 25.52 8.51 26.54
N SER A 22 24.37 9.05 26.17
CA SER A 22 24.28 10.17 25.21
C SER A 22 23.28 11.20 25.72
N CYS A 23 23.75 12.11 26.58
CA CYS A 23 22.99 13.30 26.97
C CYS A 23 23.32 14.45 26.01
N ASN A 24 22.30 15.14 25.51
CA ASN A 24 22.43 16.52 25.07
C ASN A 24 21.24 17.34 25.61
N GLU A 25 21.43 18.65 25.79
CA GLU A 25 20.70 19.40 26.80
C GLU A 25 19.32 19.95 26.40
N ARG A 26 18.38 19.74 27.33
CA ARG A 26 17.34 20.67 27.80
C ARG A 26 16.89 21.80 26.85
N LYS A 27 15.62 21.74 26.46
CA LYS A 27 14.73 22.90 26.64
C LYS A 27 13.52 22.50 27.51
N LYS A 28 13.42 23.13 28.68
CA LYS A 28 12.30 22.99 29.61
C LYS A 28 11.12 23.78 29.03
N SER A 29 10.01 23.12 28.70
CA SER A 29 8.77 23.81 28.36
C SER A 29 7.86 23.78 29.58
N GLU A 30 7.81 24.89 30.33
CA GLU A 30 6.82 25.07 31.39
C GLU A 30 5.51 25.55 30.80
N GLN A 31 4.42 24.86 31.14
CA GLN A 31 3.08 25.28 30.80
C GLN A 31 2.74 26.58 31.52
N LYS A 32 2.61 27.68 30.77
CA LYS A 32 2.03 28.94 31.28
C LYS A 32 0.87 29.39 30.40
N THR A 33 -0.34 29.12 30.88
CA THR A 33 -1.58 29.65 30.31
C THR A 33 -1.73 31.12 30.71
N VAL A 34 -1.51 32.04 29.76
CA VAL A 34 -2.03 33.41 29.82
C VAL A 34 -2.51 33.76 28.40
N VAL A 35 -3.72 34.30 28.31
CA VAL A 35 -4.28 34.82 27.06
C VAL A 35 -3.89 36.28 26.96
N ASP A 36 -3.21 36.69 25.88
CA ASP A 36 -3.46 38.02 25.31
C ASP A 36 -3.01 38.18 23.83
N THR A 37 -4.00 38.53 23.01
CA THR A 37 -4.04 39.61 22.01
C THR A 37 -2.77 40.01 21.21
N LEU A 38 -2.84 39.76 19.89
CA LEU A 38 -2.27 40.51 18.74
C LEU A 38 -0.82 41.04 18.80
N GLU A 39 0.04 40.53 17.89
CA GLU A 39 0.61 41.39 16.84
C GLU A 39 1.15 40.62 15.61
N ASN A 40 1.64 41.35 14.59
CA ASN A 40 1.93 40.82 13.25
C ASN A 40 3.21 39.98 13.16
N ARG A 41 3.14 38.90 12.36
CA ARG A 41 4.29 38.40 11.58
C ARG A 41 3.84 38.01 10.18
N PRO A 42 4.49 38.49 9.10
CA PRO A 42 4.18 38.03 7.76
C PRO A 42 4.61 36.56 7.64
N ARG A 43 3.64 35.64 7.48
CA ARG A 43 3.96 34.28 7.06
C ARG A 43 4.57 34.35 5.67
N VAL A 44 5.84 33.93 5.56
CA VAL A 44 6.43 33.62 4.25
C VAL A 44 5.49 32.62 3.59
N LYS A 45 4.98 32.97 2.40
CA LYS A 45 4.16 32.04 1.62
C LYS A 45 5.07 30.93 1.14
N GLU A 46 5.03 29.78 1.82
CA GLU A 46 5.43 28.53 1.19
C GLU A 46 4.67 28.44 -0.14
N LYS A 47 5.41 28.39 -1.24
CA LYS A 47 4.84 28.10 -2.55
C LYS A 47 4.48 26.63 -2.56
N GLY A 48 3.33 26.29 -1.96
CA GLY A 48 2.75 24.98 -2.11
C GLY A 48 2.71 24.64 -3.60
N ALA A 49 3.32 23.52 -3.97
CA ALA A 49 3.24 23.01 -5.33
C ALA A 49 1.75 22.92 -5.70
N ALA A 50 1.39 23.39 -6.90
CA ALA A 50 0.01 23.39 -7.33
C ALA A 50 -0.41 21.93 -7.55
N ASN A 51 -0.98 21.30 -6.51
CA ASN A 51 -1.53 19.95 -6.56
C ASN A 51 -2.72 19.93 -7.53
N SER A 52 -2.41 19.78 -8.82
CA SER A 52 -3.35 19.39 -9.85
C SER A 52 -3.85 18.00 -9.51
N LYS A 53 -4.95 17.94 -8.74
CA LYS A 53 -5.61 16.69 -8.36
C LYS A 53 -5.96 15.95 -9.65
N LYS A 54 -5.28 14.82 -9.89
CA LYS A 54 -5.48 14.03 -11.11
C LYS A 54 -6.95 13.64 -11.24
N ASP A 55 -7.51 13.83 -12.43
CA ASP A 55 -8.88 13.42 -12.70
C ASP A 55 -8.92 11.96 -13.16
N PHE A 56 -9.65 11.14 -12.39
CA PHE A 56 -9.88 9.72 -12.67
C PHE A 56 -11.29 9.46 -13.22
N SER A 57 -12.04 10.49 -13.63
CA SER A 57 -13.40 10.39 -14.18
C SER A 57 -13.55 9.40 -15.34
N ARG A 58 -12.47 9.23 -16.13
CA ARG A 58 -12.40 8.29 -17.26
C ARG A 58 -12.18 6.84 -16.80
N ILE A 59 -11.41 6.64 -15.72
CA ILE A 59 -11.09 5.32 -15.16
C ILE A 59 -12.26 4.77 -14.33
N LYS A 60 -13.01 5.63 -13.63
CA LYS A 60 -14.24 5.31 -12.85
C LYS A 60 -15.42 4.72 -13.67
N LYS A 61 -15.19 4.34 -14.92
CA LYS A 61 -16.14 3.65 -15.81
C LYS A 61 -15.51 2.46 -16.52
N GLN A 62 -14.27 2.11 -16.20
CA GLN A 62 -13.58 0.95 -16.73
C GLN A 62 -13.90 -0.28 -15.86
N SER A 63 -14.00 -1.42 -16.52
CA SER A 63 -13.93 -2.73 -15.91
C SER A 63 -13.13 -3.66 -16.82
N PHE A 64 -12.60 -4.74 -16.25
CA PHE A 64 -11.93 -5.80 -17.01
C PHE A 64 -12.27 -7.17 -16.42
N ALA A 65 -12.34 -8.18 -17.28
CA ALA A 65 -12.59 -9.56 -16.89
C ALA A 65 -11.32 -10.39 -16.99
N ILE A 66 -11.09 -11.27 -16.00
CA ILE A 66 -10.02 -12.25 -15.97
C ILE A 66 -10.66 -13.63 -15.83
N SER A 67 -10.34 -14.57 -16.73
CA SER A 67 -10.76 -15.95 -16.54
C SER A 67 -9.84 -16.66 -15.55
N CYS A 68 -10.44 -17.34 -14.57
CA CYS A 68 -9.76 -18.24 -13.63
C CYS A 68 -9.67 -19.68 -14.17
N GLY A 69 -10.13 -19.92 -15.42
CA GLY A 69 -10.19 -21.24 -16.06
C GLY A 69 -11.45 -22.03 -15.69
N SER A 70 -11.72 -23.13 -16.40
CA SER A 70 -12.78 -24.10 -16.07
C SER A 70 -14.16 -23.50 -15.74
N GLY A 71 -14.66 -22.57 -16.58
CA GLY A 71 -15.94 -21.89 -16.38
C GLY A 71 -15.92 -20.70 -15.40
N CYS A 72 -14.80 -20.47 -14.71
CA CYS A 72 -14.62 -19.35 -13.78
C CYS A 72 -14.16 -18.06 -14.48
N ALA A 73 -14.77 -16.93 -14.11
CA ALA A 73 -14.31 -15.58 -14.44
C ALA A 73 -14.53 -14.60 -13.29
N MET A 74 -13.67 -13.58 -13.19
CA MET A 74 -13.77 -12.47 -12.24
C MET A 74 -13.77 -11.15 -13.00
N THR A 75 -14.79 -10.32 -12.79
CA THR A 75 -14.92 -8.99 -13.39
C THR A 75 -14.58 -7.92 -12.35
N TYR A 76 -13.53 -7.16 -12.61
CA TYR A 76 -13.04 -6.08 -11.77
C TYR A 76 -13.63 -4.75 -12.25
N ASN A 77 -14.58 -4.19 -11.51
CA ASN A 77 -15.22 -2.91 -11.82
C ASN A 77 -14.60 -1.78 -10.99
N VAL A 78 -14.15 -0.68 -11.61
CA VAL A 78 -13.53 0.43 -10.85
C VAL A 78 -14.58 1.21 -10.07
N LYS A 79 -14.55 1.06 -8.74
CA LYS A 79 -15.41 1.78 -7.79
C LYS A 79 -14.81 3.16 -7.47
N ASP A 80 -13.56 3.18 -7.03
CA ASP A 80 -12.85 4.40 -6.61
C ASP A 80 -11.36 4.38 -6.97
N VAL A 81 -10.79 5.57 -7.12
CA VAL A 81 -9.36 5.77 -7.44
C VAL A 81 -8.83 6.96 -6.63
N TYR A 82 -7.69 6.77 -5.97
CA TYR A 82 -7.05 7.77 -5.13
C TYR A 82 -5.54 7.85 -5.44
N GLN A 83 -5.07 9.02 -5.86
CA GLN A 83 -3.63 9.31 -5.90
C GLN A 83 -3.11 9.36 -4.45
N LEU A 84 -2.18 8.49 -4.08
CA LEU A 84 -1.60 8.46 -2.72
C LEU A 84 -0.39 9.40 -2.60
N ASN A 85 0.47 9.38 -3.61
CA ASN A 85 1.66 10.23 -3.76
C ASN A 85 1.96 10.40 -5.27
N ALA A 86 3.12 10.93 -5.66
CA ALA A 86 3.47 11.14 -7.07
C ALA A 86 3.52 9.86 -7.93
N THR A 87 3.89 8.71 -7.33
CA THR A 87 4.18 7.45 -8.02
C THR A 87 3.35 6.26 -7.50
N SER A 88 2.40 6.47 -6.58
CA SER A 88 1.48 5.43 -6.09
C SER A 88 0.02 5.84 -6.27
N ILE A 89 -0.78 4.95 -6.88
CA ILE A 89 -2.23 5.10 -7.06
C ILE A 89 -2.95 3.92 -6.41
N LYS A 90 -3.88 4.21 -5.49
CA LYS A 90 -4.82 3.22 -4.95
C LYS A 90 -6.04 3.12 -5.85
N VAL A 91 -6.48 1.91 -6.14
CA VAL A 91 -7.75 1.60 -6.82
C VAL A 91 -8.58 0.67 -5.94
N VAL A 92 -9.86 0.98 -5.79
CA VAL A 92 -10.84 0.12 -5.15
C VAL A 92 -11.72 -0.46 -6.25
N PHE A 93 -11.74 -1.78 -6.35
CA PHE A 93 -12.59 -2.51 -7.27
C PHE A 93 -13.79 -3.13 -6.54
N GLU A 94 -14.89 -3.23 -7.25
CA GLU A 94 -15.99 -4.13 -6.95
C GLU A 94 -15.85 -5.33 -7.89
N VAL A 95 -15.64 -6.51 -7.31
CA VAL A 95 -15.25 -7.73 -8.02
C VAL A 95 -16.42 -8.70 -8.01
N ASP A 96 -16.95 -8.98 -9.19
CA ASP A 96 -18.02 -9.96 -9.41
C ASP A 96 -17.40 -11.28 -9.90
N THR A 97 -17.65 -12.38 -9.19
CA THR A 97 -17.17 -13.72 -9.57
C THR A 97 -18.29 -14.51 -10.21
N TYR A 98 -17.98 -15.16 -11.34
CA TYR A 98 -18.88 -15.99 -12.13
C TYR A 98 -18.33 -17.40 -12.24
N ILE A 99 -19.21 -18.40 -12.15
CA ILE A 99 -18.92 -19.82 -12.39
C ILE A 99 -20.03 -20.36 -13.29
N ASP A 100 -19.66 -20.97 -14.42
CA ASP A 100 -20.59 -21.50 -15.43
C ASP A 100 -21.63 -20.44 -15.87
N GLU A 101 -21.14 -19.22 -16.09
CA GLU A 101 -21.89 -18.00 -16.48
C GLU A 101 -22.84 -17.41 -15.39
N GLU A 102 -23.09 -18.12 -14.29
CA GLU A 102 -23.86 -17.59 -13.15
C GLU A 102 -22.98 -16.79 -12.17
N GLN A 103 -23.47 -15.65 -11.67
CA GLN A 103 -22.76 -14.86 -10.66
C GLN A 103 -22.87 -15.53 -9.27
N THR A 104 -21.73 -15.90 -8.69
CA THR A 104 -21.66 -16.59 -7.40
C THR A 104 -21.32 -15.67 -6.23
N GLU A 105 -20.44 -14.68 -6.46
CA GLU A 105 -19.95 -13.78 -5.40
C GLU A 105 -19.82 -12.33 -5.89
N ASN A 106 -19.89 -11.38 -4.95
CA ASN A 106 -19.56 -9.97 -5.11
C ASN A 106 -18.79 -9.53 -3.85
N PHE A 107 -17.62 -8.92 -4.03
CA PHE A 107 -16.81 -8.39 -2.93
C PHE A 107 -16.00 -7.16 -3.37
N VAL A 108 -15.32 -6.53 -2.41
CA VAL A 108 -14.49 -5.34 -2.67
C VAL A 108 -13.02 -5.68 -2.46
N GLU A 109 -12.18 -5.33 -3.43
CA GLU A 109 -10.73 -5.47 -3.34
C GLU A 109 -10.05 -4.12 -3.57
N THR A 110 -9.12 -3.76 -2.69
CA THR A 110 -8.28 -2.58 -2.87
C THR A 110 -6.89 -3.00 -3.32
N TYR A 111 -6.38 -2.38 -4.37
CA TYR A 111 -5.02 -2.54 -4.85
C TYR A 111 -4.26 -1.21 -4.83
N ILE A 112 -2.95 -1.28 -4.67
CA ILE A 112 -2.03 -0.15 -4.82
C ILE A 112 -1.10 -0.46 -6.00
N PHE A 113 -1.09 0.45 -6.97
CA PHE A 113 -0.25 0.43 -8.15
C PHE A 113 0.92 1.38 -7.91
N ASP A 114 2.12 0.83 -7.78
CA ASP A 114 3.36 1.56 -7.51
C ASP A 114 4.24 1.57 -8.77
N TYR A 115 4.60 2.77 -9.20
CA TYR A 115 5.36 3.05 -10.43
C TYR A 115 6.76 3.56 -10.08
N ASN A 116 7.72 3.34 -10.98
CA ASN A 116 9.02 3.98 -10.88
C ASN A 116 8.96 5.46 -11.33
N ASN A 117 10.07 6.19 -11.20
CA ASN A 117 10.16 7.62 -11.59
C ASN A 117 9.93 7.89 -13.09
N GLU A 118 9.97 6.85 -13.93
CA GLU A 118 9.71 6.93 -15.38
C GLU A 118 8.24 6.64 -15.71
N HIS A 119 7.40 6.39 -14.70
CA HIS A 119 6.02 5.94 -14.78
C HIS A 119 5.84 4.52 -15.36
N ASN A 120 6.89 3.70 -15.33
CA ASN A 120 6.77 2.26 -15.57
C ASN A 120 6.20 1.59 -14.30
N ILE A 121 5.21 0.68 -14.44
CA ILE A 121 4.65 -0.06 -13.30
C ILE A 121 5.72 -0.99 -12.73
N GLU A 122 6.03 -0.84 -11.44
CA GLU A 122 7.04 -1.62 -10.72
C GLU A 122 6.37 -2.73 -9.89
N LYS A 123 5.30 -2.38 -9.18
CA LYS A 123 4.59 -3.30 -8.28
C LYS A 123 3.08 -3.08 -8.29
N ILE A 124 2.31 -4.15 -8.13
CA ILE A 124 0.90 -4.08 -7.75
C ILE A 124 0.74 -4.88 -6.47
N THR A 125 0.20 -4.28 -5.40
CA THR A 125 -0.09 -4.96 -4.13
C THR A 125 -1.59 -4.93 -3.84
N ARG A 126 -2.10 -5.95 -3.14
CA ARG A 126 -3.42 -5.90 -2.50
C ARG A 126 -3.29 -5.23 -1.13
N GLU A 127 -4.27 -4.43 -0.72
CA GLU A 127 -4.23 -3.75 0.57
C GLU A 127 -4.22 -4.75 1.73
N GLY A 128 -3.21 -4.62 2.61
CA GLY A 128 -2.95 -5.54 3.71
C GLY A 128 -1.92 -6.63 3.40
N GLU A 129 -1.56 -6.82 2.13
CA GLU A 129 -0.59 -7.82 1.69
C GLU A 129 0.74 -7.17 1.26
N ASN A 130 1.82 -7.98 1.27
CA ASN A 130 3.15 -7.52 0.86
C ASN A 130 3.59 -8.08 -0.50
N GLU A 131 2.86 -9.04 -1.07
CA GLU A 131 3.22 -9.73 -2.31
C GLU A 131 3.01 -8.84 -3.54
N ASN A 132 3.80 -9.06 -4.59
CA ASN A 132 3.57 -8.44 -5.88
C ASN A 132 2.62 -9.31 -6.69
N VAL A 133 1.43 -8.81 -6.95
CA VAL A 133 0.37 -9.49 -7.71
C VAL A 133 0.88 -9.85 -9.12
N LEU A 134 1.77 -9.03 -9.70
CA LEU A 134 2.39 -9.30 -11.00
C LEU A 134 3.34 -10.51 -11.01
N ASP A 135 3.91 -10.90 -9.87
CA ASP A 135 4.82 -12.06 -9.78
C ASP A 135 4.02 -13.38 -9.73
N ASN A 136 2.83 -13.34 -9.12
CA ASN A 136 1.93 -14.48 -8.97
C ASN A 136 0.98 -14.67 -10.18
N LEU A 137 0.61 -13.59 -10.88
CA LEU A 137 -0.22 -13.67 -12.09
C LEU A 137 0.59 -14.09 -13.33
N ILE A 138 -0.02 -14.96 -14.15
CA ILE A 138 0.55 -15.46 -15.40
C ILE A 138 -0.33 -15.14 -16.61
N GLY A 139 0.28 -15.09 -17.80
CA GLY A 139 -0.43 -14.95 -19.07
C GLY A 139 -1.34 -13.72 -19.14
N GLY A 140 -2.57 -13.93 -19.62
CA GLY A 140 -3.55 -12.86 -19.84
C GLY A 140 -3.84 -12.02 -18.60
N ALA A 141 -3.99 -12.63 -17.42
CA ALA A 141 -4.29 -11.93 -16.18
C ALA A 141 -3.20 -10.89 -15.83
N GLN A 142 -1.93 -11.28 -15.94
CA GLN A 142 -0.80 -10.37 -15.69
C GLN A 142 -0.77 -9.21 -16.70
N GLN A 143 -1.11 -9.50 -17.96
CA GLN A 143 -1.15 -8.51 -19.03
C GLN A 143 -2.30 -7.50 -18.82
N THR A 144 -3.51 -7.97 -18.48
CA THR A 144 -4.67 -7.11 -18.21
C THR A 144 -4.40 -6.13 -17.06
N PHE A 145 -3.78 -6.58 -15.96
CA PHE A 145 -3.39 -5.69 -14.86
C PHE A 145 -2.33 -4.65 -15.29
N LYS A 146 -1.38 -5.01 -16.16
CA LYS A 146 -0.37 -4.08 -16.72
C LYS A 146 -0.99 -3.06 -17.70
N GLU A 147 -1.95 -3.48 -18.51
CA GLU A 147 -2.68 -2.59 -19.43
C GLU A 147 -3.55 -1.60 -18.65
N PHE A 148 -4.27 -2.06 -17.62
CA PHE A 148 -5.00 -1.17 -16.71
C PHE A 148 -4.08 -0.22 -15.95
N ALA A 149 -2.90 -0.68 -15.51
CA ALA A 149 -1.87 0.20 -14.94
C ALA A 149 -1.41 1.30 -15.92
N ALA A 150 -1.31 0.98 -17.22
CA ALA A 150 -1.00 1.97 -18.24
C ALA A 150 -2.16 2.96 -18.50
N GLU A 151 -3.42 2.57 -18.30
CA GLU A 151 -4.57 3.50 -18.33
C GLU A 151 -4.58 4.47 -17.14
N LEU A 152 -4.25 3.99 -15.93
CA LEU A 152 -4.20 4.82 -14.71
C LEU A 152 -3.27 6.04 -14.80
N ILE A 153 -2.23 5.97 -15.65
CA ILE A 153 -1.22 7.04 -15.80
C ILE A 153 -1.47 7.99 -16.99
N LYS A 154 -2.47 7.72 -17.85
CA LYS A 154 -2.91 8.63 -18.94
C LYS A 154 -3.76 9.82 -18.47
#